data_AF-A0A2G2HGW4-F1
#
_entry.id   AF-A0A2G2HGW4-F1
#
_cell.length_a   1.000
_cell.length_b   1.000
_cell.length_c   1.000
_cell.angle_alpha   90.00
_cell.angle_beta   90.00
_cell.angle_gamma   90.00
#
_symmetry.space_group_name_H-M   'P 1'
#
loop_
_entity.id
_entity.type
_entity.pdbx_description
1 polymer ?
#
loop_
_entity_poly.entity_id
_entity_poly.type
_entity_poly.pdbx_seq_one_letter_code
_entity_poly.pdbx_strand_id
1 'polypeptide(L)'
;MNKSELWKNFNLGTELDISGRFIFNGLQCLHEMKTLHYGEEVFEFLYNVSVGLERLFKVTIVLIEHDDKTNQEEFEKSLITHNHLELLSRIQKKNKLKIGKVHLSFLEMLGQFYKTHRYDRYSLISSEERDKEKKSLHTFIEHNYDIKISDNFPFDITFIDMKLKKFIGKVIGKISKSLYEVLKNETTRLNIYTDEIRYDTKASKIFVREEYNFENEDILLKELLIFFINSKQNGDHIDFIRNIKPLDFDMGLEGSYLECMNSLEKKLEIMEELETLYEGIENPRDRINTLNLLGDSSVCFNPEDDGDK
;
A
#
# COMPACT_ATOMS: atom_id res chain seq x y z
N MET A 1 32.15 -0.64 13.67
CA MET A 1 30.89 -1.24 14.15
C MET A 1 31.13 -2.68 14.54
N ASN A 2 30.59 -3.10 15.68
CA ASN A 2 30.57 -4.50 16.09
C ASN A 2 29.45 -5.28 15.37
N LYS A 3 29.40 -6.61 15.54
CA LYS A 3 28.42 -7.48 14.86
C LYS A 3 26.97 -7.10 15.18
N SER A 4 26.68 -6.74 16.43
CA SER A 4 25.35 -6.33 16.91
C SER A 4 24.91 -5.01 16.25
N GLU A 5 25.81 -4.04 16.19
CA GLU A 5 25.57 -2.76 15.50
C GLU A 5 25.35 -2.95 14.00
N LEU A 6 26.13 -3.81 13.33
CA LEU A 6 25.95 -4.11 11.90
C LEU A 6 24.58 -4.74 11.62
N TRP A 7 24.18 -5.71 12.42
CA TRP A 7 22.87 -6.34 12.32
C TRP A 7 21.73 -5.33 12.56
N LYS A 8 21.84 -4.49 13.59
CA LYS A 8 20.86 -3.44 13.86
C LYS A 8 20.78 -2.42 12.73
N ASN A 9 21.89 -2.04 12.12
CA ASN A 9 21.88 -1.07 11.01
C ASN A 9 21.26 -1.65 9.74
N PHE A 10 21.78 -2.78 9.26
CA PHE A 10 21.45 -3.25 7.92
C PHE A 10 20.26 -4.21 7.89
N ASN A 11 20.23 -5.20 8.78
CA ASN A 11 19.16 -6.20 8.79
C ASN A 11 17.86 -5.59 9.31
N LEU A 12 17.91 -4.83 10.41
CA LEU A 12 16.68 -4.16 10.89
C LEU A 12 16.26 -3.01 9.97
N GLY A 13 17.19 -2.36 9.27
CA GLY A 13 16.85 -1.37 8.23
C GLY A 13 16.11 -2.02 7.07
N THR A 14 16.52 -3.22 6.67
CA THR A 14 15.79 -4.04 5.67
C THR A 14 14.39 -4.42 6.18
N GLU A 15 14.28 -4.86 7.42
CA GLU A 15 12.99 -5.20 8.06
C GLU A 15 12.05 -3.98 8.15
N LEU A 16 12.60 -2.79 8.39
CA LEU A 16 11.87 -1.54 8.39
C LEU A 16 11.36 -1.17 6.99
N ASP A 17 12.19 -1.29 5.94
CA ASP A 17 11.74 -1.07 4.56
C ASP A 17 10.63 -2.06 4.16
N ILE A 18 10.79 -3.34 4.52
CA ILE A 18 9.76 -4.37 4.30
C ILE A 18 8.46 -4.03 5.04
N SER A 19 8.56 -3.59 6.29
CA SER A 19 7.39 -3.14 7.07
C SER A 19 6.64 -2.01 6.34
N GLY A 20 7.36 -0.98 5.88
CA GLY A 20 6.77 0.13 5.13
C GLY A 20 6.11 -0.30 3.82
N ARG A 21 6.72 -1.26 3.10
CA ARG A 21 6.14 -1.86 1.88
C ARG A 21 4.81 -2.58 2.16
N PHE A 22 4.74 -3.35 3.24
CA PHE A 22 3.50 -4.03 3.63
C PHE A 22 2.40 -3.04 4.00
N ILE A 23 2.71 -2.01 4.78
CA ILE A 23 1.74 -0.96 5.14
C ILE A 23 1.24 -0.24 3.88
N PHE A 24 2.16 0.13 2.98
CA PHE A 24 1.84 0.72 1.67
C PHE A 24 0.89 -0.17 0.86
N ASN A 25 1.21 -1.46 0.71
CA ASN A 25 0.40 -2.38 -0.10
C ASN A 25 -1.00 -2.54 0.49
N GLY A 26 -1.13 -2.59 1.81
CA GLY A 26 -2.44 -2.61 2.47
C GLY A 26 -3.25 -1.34 2.16
N LEU A 27 -2.63 -0.16 2.28
CA LEU A 27 -3.29 1.10 1.95
C LEU A 27 -3.66 1.19 0.46
N GLN A 28 -2.83 0.62 -0.43
CA GLN A 28 -3.11 0.57 -1.86
C GLN A 28 -4.31 -0.32 -2.16
N CYS A 29 -4.37 -1.52 -1.57
CA CYS A 29 -5.53 -2.41 -1.66
C CYS A 29 -6.80 -1.68 -1.21
N LEU A 30 -6.78 -1.01 -0.04
CA LEU A 30 -7.90 -0.19 0.43
C LEU A 30 -8.27 0.94 -0.53
N HIS A 31 -7.30 1.55 -1.20
CA HIS A 31 -7.53 2.61 -2.19
C HIS A 31 -8.26 2.08 -3.42
N GLU A 32 -7.97 0.86 -3.85
CA GLU A 32 -8.56 0.24 -5.04
C GLU A 32 -9.96 -0.35 -4.74
N MET A 33 -10.21 -0.83 -3.53
CA MET A 33 -11.51 -1.37 -3.10
C MET A 33 -12.67 -0.40 -3.38
N LYS A 34 -13.75 -0.90 -4.00
CA LYS A 34 -15.00 -0.15 -4.23
C LYS A 34 -16.06 -0.39 -3.16
N THR A 35 -16.04 -1.58 -2.58
CA THR A 35 -16.97 -2.01 -1.53
C THR A 35 -16.21 -2.78 -0.45
N LEU A 36 -16.89 -3.15 0.63
CA LEU A 36 -16.35 -4.07 1.65
C LEU A 36 -16.95 -5.48 1.52
N HIS A 37 -17.52 -5.81 0.36
CA HIS A 37 -18.24 -7.07 0.13
C HIS A 37 -17.29 -8.25 -0.10
N TYR A 38 -16.28 -8.03 -0.94
CA TYR A 38 -15.32 -9.03 -1.39
C TYR A 38 -14.34 -9.38 -0.27
N GLY A 39 -14.49 -10.60 0.26
CA GLY A 39 -13.74 -11.03 1.44
C GLY A 39 -12.24 -11.18 1.16
N GLU A 40 -11.86 -11.52 -0.06
CA GLU A 40 -10.47 -11.61 -0.53
C GLU A 40 -9.75 -10.26 -0.52
N GLU A 41 -10.41 -9.17 -0.93
CA GLU A 41 -9.86 -7.82 -0.87
C GLU A 41 -9.69 -7.37 0.58
N VAL A 42 -10.73 -7.59 1.41
CA VAL A 42 -10.67 -7.29 2.85
C VAL A 42 -9.53 -8.08 3.52
N PHE A 43 -9.38 -9.36 3.16
CA PHE A 43 -8.30 -10.19 3.67
C PHE A 43 -6.93 -9.64 3.27
N GLU A 44 -6.73 -9.30 1.99
CA GLU A 44 -5.47 -8.76 1.50
C GLU A 44 -5.10 -7.45 2.21
N PHE A 45 -6.06 -6.54 2.35
CA PHE A 45 -5.90 -5.30 3.11
C PHE A 45 -5.45 -5.58 4.55
N LEU A 46 -6.24 -6.38 5.29
CA LEU A 46 -5.98 -6.66 6.71
C LEU A 46 -4.66 -7.41 6.92
N TYR A 47 -4.32 -8.34 6.02
CA TYR A 47 -3.09 -9.10 6.08
C TYR A 47 -1.85 -8.22 5.91
N ASN A 48 -1.83 -7.41 4.84
CA ASN A 48 -0.71 -6.51 4.57
C ASN A 48 -0.50 -5.52 5.72
N VAL A 49 -1.57 -4.90 6.23
CA VAL A 49 -1.46 -3.95 7.37
C VAL A 49 -1.02 -4.67 8.65
N SER A 50 -1.56 -5.86 8.94
CA SER A 50 -1.19 -6.63 10.14
C SER A 50 0.31 -6.98 10.14
N VAL A 51 0.82 -7.52 9.04
CA VAL A 51 2.23 -7.91 8.89
C VAL A 51 3.13 -6.68 8.95
N GLY A 52 2.76 -5.62 8.24
CA GLY A 52 3.51 -4.38 8.21
C GLY A 52 3.68 -3.75 9.59
N LEU A 53 2.57 -3.60 10.33
CA LEU A 53 2.61 -3.07 11.70
C LEU A 53 3.34 -4.00 12.67
N GLU A 54 3.14 -5.32 12.59
CA GLU A 54 3.83 -6.29 13.43
C GLU A 54 5.36 -6.18 13.28
N ARG A 55 5.85 -6.08 12.04
CA ARG A 55 7.28 -5.90 11.76
C ARG A 55 7.81 -4.58 12.33
N LEU A 56 7.06 -3.48 12.19
CA LEU A 56 7.43 -2.18 12.76
C LEU A 56 7.55 -2.25 14.29
N PHE A 57 6.58 -2.88 14.95
CA PHE A 57 6.62 -3.13 16.39
C PHE A 57 7.87 -3.92 16.78
N LYS A 58 8.17 -5.00 16.07
CA LYS A 58 9.31 -5.87 16.37
C LYS A 58 10.65 -5.16 16.20
N VAL A 59 10.85 -4.43 15.10
CA VAL A 59 12.05 -3.61 14.89
C VAL A 59 12.21 -2.61 16.03
N THR A 60 11.13 -1.92 16.40
CA THR A 60 11.16 -0.94 17.50
C THR A 60 11.52 -1.60 18.84
N ILE A 61 10.95 -2.77 19.15
CA ILE A 61 11.26 -3.52 20.36
C ILE A 61 12.73 -3.97 20.39
N VAL A 62 13.27 -4.44 19.27
CA VAL A 62 14.69 -4.83 19.17
C VAL A 62 15.58 -3.65 19.53
N LEU A 63 15.29 -2.45 19.04
CA LEU A 63 16.10 -1.26 19.33
C LEU A 63 15.97 -0.80 20.80
N ILE A 64 14.81 -0.99 21.42
CA ILE A 64 14.57 -0.65 22.84
C ILE A 64 15.25 -1.65 23.78
N GLU A 65 15.07 -2.95 23.54
CA GLU A 65 15.33 -3.99 24.54
C GLU A 65 16.63 -4.75 24.34
N HIS A 66 17.15 -4.87 23.11
CA HIS A 66 18.35 -5.68 22.85
C HIS A 66 19.64 -4.92 23.18
N ASP A 67 20.48 -5.53 24.01
CA ASP A 67 21.86 -5.11 24.31
C ASP A 67 22.85 -6.29 24.22
N ASP A 68 24.14 -6.03 24.47
CA ASP A 68 25.20 -7.05 24.37
C ASP A 68 25.11 -8.16 25.46
N LYS A 69 24.21 -8.00 26.45
CA LYS A 69 23.97 -8.98 27.52
C LYS A 69 22.73 -9.83 27.25
N THR A 70 21.97 -9.52 26.20
CA THR A 70 20.72 -10.18 25.84
C THR A 70 21.00 -11.58 25.30
N ASN A 71 20.27 -12.59 25.76
CA ASN A 71 20.29 -13.92 25.15
C ASN A 71 19.52 -13.87 23.82
N GLN A 72 20.26 -13.98 22.71
CA GLN A 72 19.71 -13.84 21.36
C GLN A 72 18.56 -14.82 21.08
N GLU A 73 18.71 -16.11 21.42
CA GLU A 73 17.70 -17.13 21.10
C GLU A 73 16.40 -16.92 21.91
N GLU A 74 16.53 -16.56 23.18
CA GLU A 74 15.39 -16.26 24.04
C GLU A 74 14.67 -14.99 23.57
N PHE A 75 15.43 -13.97 23.19
CA PHE A 75 14.90 -12.72 22.67
C PHE A 75 14.14 -12.92 21.36
N GLU A 76 14.70 -13.66 20.40
CA GLU A 76 14.05 -14.00 19.15
C GLU A 76 12.73 -14.76 19.39
N LYS A 77 12.73 -15.76 20.28
CA LYS A 77 11.51 -16.49 20.67
C LYS A 77 10.45 -15.55 21.26
N SER A 78 10.86 -14.55 22.06
CA SER A 78 9.95 -13.55 22.62
C SER A 78 9.27 -12.68 21.57
N LEU A 79 9.84 -12.57 20.37
CA LEU A 79 9.28 -11.82 19.25
C LEU A 79 8.31 -12.66 18.40
N ILE A 80 8.22 -13.98 18.61
CA ILE A 80 7.29 -14.86 17.89
C ILE A 80 5.89 -14.76 18.53
N THR A 81 5.31 -13.56 18.47
CA THR A 81 3.92 -13.28 18.82
C THR A 81 3.25 -12.52 17.68
N HIS A 82 1.94 -12.70 17.57
CA HIS A 82 1.06 -12.05 16.60
C HIS A 82 0.06 -11.11 17.28
N ASN A 83 0.41 -10.63 18.48
CA ASN A 83 -0.43 -9.79 19.29
C ASN A 83 0.11 -8.36 19.31
N HIS A 84 -0.44 -7.49 18.45
CA HIS A 84 0.00 -6.10 18.37
C HIS A 84 -0.16 -5.34 19.69
N LEU A 85 -1.18 -5.64 20.49
CA LEU A 85 -1.39 -4.98 21.80
C LEU A 85 -0.33 -5.39 22.84
N GLU A 86 0.12 -6.64 22.79
CA GLU A 86 1.22 -7.12 23.63
C GLU A 86 2.55 -6.43 23.24
N LEU A 87 2.82 -6.34 21.95
CA LEU A 87 3.99 -5.64 21.42
C LEU A 87 3.96 -4.14 21.77
N LEU A 88 2.79 -3.49 21.62
CA LEU A 88 2.59 -2.11 22.05
C LEU A 88 2.86 -1.93 23.54
N SER A 89 2.37 -2.85 24.37
CA SER A 89 2.59 -2.82 25.83
C SER A 89 4.07 -2.93 26.19
N ARG A 90 4.86 -3.72 25.45
CA ARG A 90 6.33 -3.79 25.63
C ARG A 90 6.99 -2.43 25.38
N ILE A 91 6.66 -1.78 24.26
CA ILE A 91 7.18 -0.44 23.92
C ILE A 91 6.79 0.58 24.99
N GLN A 92 5.52 0.61 25.41
CA GLN A 92 5.00 1.56 26.39
C GLN A 92 5.63 1.44 27.79
N LYS A 93 6.19 0.29 28.15
CA LYS A 93 6.92 0.12 29.42
C LYS A 93 8.21 0.93 29.48
N LYS A 94 8.83 1.20 28.33
CA LYS A 94 10.13 1.90 28.22
C LYS A 94 10.02 3.28 27.58
N ASN A 95 8.91 3.55 26.88
CA ASN A 95 8.70 4.78 26.13
C ASN A 95 7.32 5.39 26.44
N LYS A 96 7.22 6.73 26.41
CA LYS A 96 5.95 7.46 26.65
C LYS A 96 5.03 7.50 25.42
N LEU A 97 4.85 6.36 24.76
CA LEU A 97 4.03 6.24 23.56
C LEU A 97 2.53 6.28 23.91
N LYS A 98 1.81 7.28 23.40
CA LYS A 98 0.35 7.43 23.60
C LYS A 98 -0.41 7.06 22.33
N ILE A 99 -1.28 6.05 22.43
CA ILE A 99 -2.15 5.58 21.36
C ILE A 99 -3.61 5.78 21.80
N GLY A 100 -4.42 6.39 20.93
CA GLY A 100 -5.83 6.69 21.23
C GLY A 100 -6.76 5.48 21.10
N LYS A 101 -7.99 5.57 21.63
CA LYS A 101 -8.96 4.45 21.67
C LYS A 101 -9.24 3.82 20.31
N VAL A 102 -9.50 4.61 19.27
CA VAL A 102 -9.77 4.11 17.90
C VAL A 102 -8.60 3.25 17.37
N HIS A 103 -7.36 3.66 17.65
CA HIS A 103 -6.16 2.94 17.24
C HIS A 103 -5.98 1.64 18.02
N LEU A 104 -6.30 1.63 19.32
CA LEU A 104 -6.29 0.41 20.13
C LEU A 104 -7.33 -0.60 19.62
N SER A 105 -8.55 -0.13 19.33
CA SER A 105 -9.61 -0.96 18.73
C SER A 105 -9.18 -1.54 17.37
N PHE A 106 -8.49 -0.74 16.55
CA PHE A 106 -7.95 -1.22 15.29
C PHE A 106 -6.86 -2.29 15.48
N LEU A 107 -5.91 -2.10 16.40
CA LEU A 107 -4.88 -3.09 16.71
C LEU A 107 -5.46 -4.39 17.29
N GLU A 108 -6.52 -4.29 18.09
CA GLU A 108 -7.26 -5.45 18.59
C GLU A 108 -7.88 -6.26 17.45
N MET A 109 -8.54 -5.58 16.52
CA MET A 109 -9.12 -6.17 15.32
C MET A 109 -8.06 -6.91 14.49
N LEU A 110 -6.90 -6.30 14.24
CA LEU A 110 -5.79 -6.95 13.52
C LEU A 110 -5.24 -8.17 14.27
N GLY A 111 -5.10 -8.07 15.59
CA GLY A 111 -4.65 -9.18 16.43
C GLY A 111 -5.62 -10.37 16.41
N GLN A 112 -6.93 -10.11 16.38
CA GLN A 112 -7.95 -11.14 16.19
C GLN A 112 -7.84 -11.77 14.81
N PHE A 113 -7.84 -10.95 13.75
CA PHE A 113 -7.69 -11.41 12.36
C PHE A 113 -6.50 -12.36 12.17
N TYR A 114 -5.33 -12.01 12.71
CA TYR A 114 -4.11 -12.80 12.51
C TYR A 114 -4.14 -14.15 13.27
N LYS A 115 -4.83 -14.21 14.42
CA LYS A 115 -4.92 -15.43 15.25
C LYS A 115 -5.98 -16.40 14.77
N THR A 116 -7.15 -15.90 14.36
CA THR A 116 -8.34 -16.74 14.12
C THR A 116 -8.71 -16.77 12.65
N HIS A 117 -8.92 -15.61 12.02
CA HIS A 117 -9.61 -15.54 10.73
C HIS A 117 -8.78 -16.06 9.55
N ARG A 118 -7.44 -16.10 9.65
CA ARG A 118 -6.57 -16.57 8.55
C ARG A 118 -6.77 -18.05 8.18
N TYR A 119 -7.14 -18.89 9.15
CA TYR A 119 -7.28 -20.32 8.93
C TYR A 119 -8.74 -20.79 8.89
N ASP A 120 -9.69 -19.91 9.21
CA ASP A 120 -11.10 -20.25 9.29
C ASP A 120 -11.64 -20.78 7.95
N ARG A 121 -11.13 -20.28 6.82
CA ARG A 121 -11.49 -20.76 5.46
C ARG A 121 -11.05 -22.21 5.15
N TYR A 122 -10.12 -22.77 5.91
CA TYR A 122 -9.67 -24.17 5.78
C TYR A 122 -10.40 -25.12 6.76
N SER A 123 -11.22 -24.57 7.66
CA SER A 123 -12.02 -25.36 8.59
C SER A 123 -13.36 -25.74 7.97
N LEU A 124 -13.89 -26.93 8.30
CA LEU A 124 -15.20 -27.43 7.82
C LEU A 124 -16.40 -26.72 8.51
N ILE A 125 -16.19 -25.54 9.07
CA ILE A 125 -17.21 -24.80 9.82
C ILE A 125 -18.28 -24.27 8.85
N SER A 126 -19.52 -24.13 9.36
CA SER A 126 -20.70 -23.74 8.58
C SER A 126 -20.51 -22.47 7.75
N SER A 127 -21.23 -22.38 6.64
CA SER A 127 -21.14 -21.28 5.65
C SER A 127 -21.31 -19.87 6.22
N GLU A 128 -21.95 -19.72 7.38
CA GLU A 128 -22.26 -18.44 8.04
C GLU A 128 -21.05 -17.81 8.77
N GLU A 129 -20.00 -18.59 8.98
CA GLU A 129 -18.76 -18.18 9.67
C GLU A 129 -17.59 -17.83 8.73
N ARG A 130 -17.78 -17.91 7.40
CA ARG A 130 -16.69 -17.76 6.41
C ARG A 130 -16.15 -16.34 6.21
N ASP A 131 -16.85 -15.32 6.74
CA ASP A 131 -16.59 -13.89 6.50
C ASP A 131 -16.28 -13.10 7.79
N LYS A 132 -15.64 -13.74 8.79
CA LYS A 132 -15.38 -13.08 10.10
C LYS A 132 -14.48 -11.86 9.98
N GLU A 133 -13.49 -11.89 9.10
CA GLU A 133 -12.62 -10.77 8.80
C GLU A 133 -13.40 -9.55 8.29
N LYS A 134 -14.37 -9.78 7.41
CA LYS A 134 -15.26 -8.75 6.87
C LYS A 134 -16.16 -8.18 7.95
N LYS A 135 -16.84 -9.04 8.72
CA LYS A 135 -17.67 -8.63 9.85
C LYS A 135 -16.89 -7.82 10.89
N SER A 136 -15.64 -8.20 11.16
CA SER A 136 -14.75 -7.52 12.09
C SER A 136 -14.40 -6.10 11.61
N LEU A 137 -14.05 -5.95 10.32
CA LEU A 137 -13.80 -4.65 9.71
C LEU A 137 -15.05 -3.78 9.67
N HIS A 138 -16.21 -4.34 9.31
CA HIS A 138 -17.48 -3.61 9.33
C HIS A 138 -17.76 -3.07 10.72
N THR A 139 -17.70 -3.94 11.73
CA THR A 139 -17.89 -3.58 13.15
C THR A 139 -16.95 -2.44 13.54
N PHE A 140 -15.66 -2.53 13.21
CA PHE A 140 -14.71 -1.46 13.50
C PHE A 140 -15.13 -0.12 12.85
N ILE A 141 -15.54 -0.13 11.59
CA ILE A 141 -15.93 1.07 10.86
C ILE A 141 -17.22 1.67 11.43
N GLU A 142 -18.27 0.87 11.61
CA GLU A 142 -19.56 1.35 12.13
C GLU A 142 -19.42 2.01 13.50
N HIS A 143 -18.59 1.42 14.38
CA HIS A 143 -18.36 1.95 15.73
C HIS A 143 -17.54 3.25 15.77
N ASN A 144 -16.70 3.51 14.76
CA ASN A 144 -15.72 4.60 14.81
C ASN A 144 -15.91 5.68 13.72
N TYR A 145 -16.77 5.44 12.72
CA TYR A 145 -17.00 6.34 11.59
C TYR A 145 -18.48 6.71 11.39
N ASP A 146 -19.39 6.25 12.26
CA ASP A 146 -20.82 6.59 12.26
C ASP A 146 -21.51 6.36 10.90
N ILE A 147 -21.23 5.21 10.31
CA ILE A 147 -21.87 4.72 9.09
C ILE A 147 -22.48 3.35 9.39
N LYS A 148 -23.58 3.01 8.71
CA LYS A 148 -24.12 1.64 8.70
C LYS A 148 -23.68 0.95 7.41
N ILE A 149 -23.04 -0.20 7.52
CA ILE A 149 -22.57 -0.97 6.37
C ILE A 149 -23.64 -2.00 6.00
N SER A 150 -24.05 -1.96 4.75
CA SER A 150 -24.86 -3.00 4.11
C SER A 150 -24.00 -3.86 3.21
N ASP A 151 -24.21 -5.17 3.29
CA ASP A 151 -23.42 -6.22 2.61
C ASP A 151 -24.35 -7.27 1.95
N ASN A 152 -25.52 -6.83 1.48
CA ASN A 152 -26.53 -7.67 0.87
C ASN A 152 -26.40 -7.65 -0.66
N PHE A 153 -25.35 -8.29 -1.18
CA PHE A 153 -25.13 -8.41 -2.62
C PHE A 153 -26.23 -9.23 -3.31
N PRO A 154 -26.71 -8.85 -4.52
CA PRO A 154 -26.37 -7.66 -5.30
C PRO A 154 -27.28 -6.44 -5.01
N PHE A 155 -28.19 -6.53 -4.04
CA PHE A 155 -29.31 -5.58 -3.89
C PHE A 155 -28.98 -4.32 -3.09
N ASP A 156 -28.13 -4.43 -2.06
CA ASP A 156 -27.77 -3.33 -1.17
C ASP A 156 -26.35 -3.52 -0.63
N ILE A 157 -25.41 -2.75 -1.18
CA ILE A 157 -23.99 -2.81 -0.84
C ILE A 157 -23.50 -1.39 -0.58
N THR A 158 -22.79 -1.21 0.52
CA THR A 158 -22.14 0.07 0.83
C THR A 158 -20.87 0.24 0.01
N PHE A 159 -20.86 1.27 -0.83
CA PHE A 159 -19.66 1.75 -1.52
C PHE A 159 -18.77 2.53 -0.57
N ILE A 160 -17.46 2.32 -0.67
CA ILE A 160 -16.49 3.05 0.15
C ILE A 160 -15.97 4.29 -0.57
N ASP A 161 -16.21 5.45 0.02
CA ASP A 161 -15.76 6.73 -0.53
C ASP A 161 -14.33 7.08 -0.06
N MET A 162 -13.78 8.14 -0.65
CA MET A 162 -12.44 8.62 -0.29
C MET A 162 -12.35 9.10 1.17
N LYS A 163 -13.47 9.52 1.79
CA LYS A 163 -13.46 10.00 3.18
C LYS A 163 -13.26 8.84 4.14
N LEU A 164 -13.95 7.71 3.93
CA LEU A 164 -13.78 6.49 4.70
C LEU A 164 -12.36 5.92 4.51
N LYS A 165 -11.86 5.88 3.27
CA LYS A 165 -10.47 5.46 2.97
C LYS A 165 -9.45 6.32 3.74
N LYS A 166 -9.63 7.65 3.73
CA LYS A 166 -8.79 8.60 4.50
C LYS A 166 -8.92 8.40 6.01
N PHE A 167 -10.10 8.06 6.52
CA PHE A 167 -10.28 7.77 7.94
C PHE A 167 -9.45 6.56 8.37
N ILE A 168 -9.57 5.44 7.66
CA ILE A 168 -8.80 4.22 7.94
C ILE A 168 -7.29 4.51 7.78
N GLY A 169 -6.90 5.20 6.70
CA GLY A 169 -5.54 5.63 6.46
C GLY A 169 -4.96 6.47 7.61
N LYS A 170 -5.74 7.40 8.19
CA LYS A 170 -5.32 8.19 9.36
C LYS A 170 -5.11 7.32 10.61
N VAL A 171 -5.94 6.30 10.83
CA VAL A 171 -5.77 5.37 11.96
C VAL A 171 -4.46 4.61 11.81
N ILE A 172 -4.23 4.00 10.65
CA ILE A 172 -2.98 3.28 10.34
C ILE A 172 -1.78 4.24 10.45
N GLY A 173 -1.93 5.45 9.94
CA GLY A 173 -0.86 6.43 9.90
C GLY A 173 -0.46 6.95 11.27
N LYS A 174 -1.43 7.17 12.17
CA LYS A 174 -1.09 7.57 13.53
C LYS A 174 -0.31 6.49 14.27
N ILE A 175 -0.64 5.21 14.07
CA ILE A 175 0.11 4.09 14.66
C ILE A 175 1.53 4.06 14.09
N SER A 176 1.64 4.04 12.75
CA SER A 176 2.91 3.94 12.03
C SER A 176 3.86 5.09 12.38
N LYS A 177 3.37 6.33 12.31
CA LYS A 177 4.12 7.53 12.67
C LYS A 177 4.60 7.48 14.12
N SER A 178 3.71 7.17 15.05
CA SER A 178 4.08 7.19 16.48
C SER A 178 5.11 6.11 16.83
N LEU A 179 5.09 4.96 16.14
CA LEU A 179 6.11 3.92 16.29
C LEU A 179 7.44 4.33 15.63
N TYR A 180 7.38 4.89 14.43
CA TYR A 180 8.58 5.34 13.73
C TYR A 180 9.28 6.48 14.49
N GLU A 181 8.55 7.41 15.10
CA GLU A 181 9.12 8.42 16.00
C GLU A 181 9.89 7.79 17.18
N VAL A 182 9.34 6.75 17.81
CA VAL A 182 10.05 6.00 18.87
C VAL A 182 11.30 5.35 18.30
N LEU A 183 11.19 4.69 17.14
CA LEU A 183 12.30 4.06 16.45
C LEU A 183 13.44 5.05 16.19
N LYS A 184 13.16 6.25 15.65
CA LYS A 184 14.15 7.31 15.40
C LYS A 184 14.86 7.79 16.67
N ASN A 185 14.12 7.88 17.79
CA ASN A 185 14.71 8.23 19.07
C ASN A 185 15.68 7.15 19.56
N GLU A 186 15.33 5.88 19.36
CA GLU A 186 16.18 4.75 19.74
C GLU A 186 17.40 4.60 18.82
N THR A 187 17.27 4.84 17.51
CA THR A 187 18.43 4.86 16.59
C THR A 187 19.40 5.98 16.95
N THR A 188 18.88 7.16 17.27
CA THR A 188 19.68 8.28 17.78
C THR A 188 20.38 7.92 19.10
N ARG A 189 19.68 7.31 20.05
CA ARG A 189 20.26 6.87 21.34
C ARG A 189 21.37 5.84 21.14
N LEU A 190 21.21 4.94 20.19
CA LEU A 190 22.17 3.89 19.86
C LEU A 190 23.29 4.37 18.92
N ASN A 191 23.19 5.59 18.37
CA ASN A 191 24.10 6.14 17.35
C ASN A 191 24.22 5.24 16.10
N ILE A 192 23.06 4.84 15.58
CA ILE A 192 22.91 4.00 14.39
C ILE A 192 21.89 4.63 13.42
N TYR A 193 21.79 4.08 12.21
CA TYR A 193 21.09 4.64 11.05
C TYR A 193 19.98 3.70 10.52
N THR A 194 19.43 2.83 11.37
CA THR A 194 18.34 1.91 11.00
C THR A 194 17.11 2.64 10.45
N ASP A 195 16.89 3.90 10.82
CA ASP A 195 15.77 4.73 10.39
C ASP A 195 15.97 5.42 9.03
N GLU A 196 17.14 5.25 8.38
CA GLU A 196 17.38 5.81 7.06
C GLU A 196 16.61 5.05 5.96
N ILE A 197 15.74 5.76 5.26
CA ILE A 197 14.87 5.21 4.22
C ILE A 197 15.08 6.00 2.93
N ARG A 198 15.25 5.29 1.81
CA ARG A 198 15.37 5.92 0.50
C ARG A 198 14.06 6.58 0.08
N TYR A 199 14.12 7.80 -0.45
CA TYR A 199 12.95 8.65 -0.72
C TYR A 199 12.02 8.15 -1.84
N ASP A 200 12.51 7.24 -2.68
CA ASP A 200 11.88 6.74 -3.90
C ASP A 200 11.19 5.38 -3.70
N THR A 201 10.95 4.98 -2.45
CA THR A 201 10.36 3.67 -2.10
C THR A 201 8.95 3.78 -1.54
N LYS A 202 8.22 2.66 -1.59
CA LYS A 202 6.94 2.48 -0.88
C LYS A 202 7.05 2.84 0.61
N ALA A 203 8.14 2.45 1.26
CA ALA A 203 8.38 2.75 2.67
C ALA A 203 8.54 4.25 2.93
N SER A 204 9.14 5.01 2.00
CA SER A 204 9.25 6.47 2.14
C SER A 204 7.89 7.16 2.20
N LYS A 205 6.89 6.73 1.40
CA LYS A 205 5.55 7.30 1.50
C LYS A 205 4.98 7.20 2.93
N ILE A 206 5.22 6.06 3.59
CA ILE A 206 4.73 5.78 4.94
C ILE A 206 5.52 6.55 6.00
N PHE A 207 6.84 6.44 5.99
CA PHE A 207 7.68 6.88 7.11
C PHE A 207 8.31 8.26 6.93
N VAL A 208 8.60 8.67 5.69
CA VAL A 208 9.25 9.95 5.38
C VAL A 208 8.22 11.00 4.99
N ARG A 209 7.29 10.67 4.08
CA ARG A 209 6.24 11.59 3.62
C ARG A 209 5.03 11.61 4.56
N GLU A 210 4.86 10.56 5.36
CA GLU A 210 3.73 10.39 6.28
C GLU A 210 2.36 10.48 5.57
N GLU A 211 2.27 9.93 4.37
CA GLU A 211 1.07 9.90 3.55
C GLU A 211 0.41 8.52 3.58
N TYR A 212 -0.89 8.49 3.89
CA TYR A 212 -1.63 7.24 4.13
C TYR A 212 -2.90 7.13 3.26
N ASN A 213 -2.88 7.76 2.10
CA ASN A 213 -3.87 7.64 1.02
C ASN A 213 -3.20 7.99 -0.32
N PHE A 214 -3.91 7.81 -1.43
CA PHE A 214 -3.39 7.97 -2.79
C PHE A 214 -4.09 9.08 -3.59
N GLU A 215 -4.79 10.00 -2.92
CA GLU A 215 -5.52 11.06 -3.59
C GLU A 215 -4.59 11.99 -4.39
N ASN A 216 -3.40 12.27 -3.86
CA ASN A 216 -2.42 13.12 -4.55
C ASN A 216 -1.88 12.44 -5.82
N GLU A 217 -1.69 11.12 -5.78
CA GLU A 217 -1.31 10.33 -6.97
C GLU A 217 -2.42 10.33 -8.03
N ASP A 218 -3.68 10.16 -7.61
CA ASP A 218 -4.83 10.23 -8.53
C ASP A 218 -4.93 11.63 -9.17
N ILE A 219 -4.70 12.70 -8.39
CA ILE A 219 -4.68 14.07 -8.87
C ILE A 219 -3.52 14.28 -9.84
N LEU A 220 -2.31 13.80 -9.51
CA LEU A 220 -1.14 13.92 -10.38
C LEU A 220 -1.41 13.32 -11.76
N LEU A 221 -2.00 12.11 -11.82
CA LEU A 221 -2.32 11.47 -13.09
C LEU A 221 -3.34 12.28 -13.91
N LYS A 222 -4.36 12.85 -13.26
CA LYS A 222 -5.36 13.71 -13.91
C LYS A 222 -4.75 15.02 -14.42
N GLU A 223 -3.90 15.66 -13.63
CA GLU A 223 -3.21 16.90 -14.03
C GLU A 223 -2.23 16.65 -15.19
N LEU A 224 -1.49 15.53 -15.16
CA LEU A 224 -0.63 15.14 -16.28
C LEU A 224 -1.45 14.88 -17.56
N LEU A 225 -2.60 14.21 -17.46
CA LEU A 225 -3.49 14.00 -18.60
C LEU A 225 -3.99 15.34 -19.18
N ILE A 226 -4.45 16.25 -18.31
CA ILE A 226 -4.88 17.60 -18.71
C ILE A 226 -3.73 18.37 -19.37
N PHE A 227 -2.54 18.28 -18.80
CA PHE A 227 -1.33 18.92 -19.33
C PHE A 227 -1.01 18.39 -20.74
N PHE A 228 -0.99 17.08 -20.95
CA PHE A 228 -0.67 16.49 -22.25
C PHE A 228 -1.72 16.78 -23.32
N ILE A 229 -3.00 16.89 -22.95
CA ILE A 229 -4.08 17.21 -23.90
C ILE A 229 -4.08 18.71 -24.26
N ASN A 230 -3.88 19.59 -23.27
CA ASN A 230 -4.12 21.03 -23.44
C ASN A 230 -2.85 21.86 -23.66
N SER A 231 -1.66 21.30 -23.46
CA SER A 231 -0.41 22.02 -23.71
C SER A 231 -0.28 22.37 -25.19
N LYS A 232 0.03 23.65 -25.47
CA LYS A 232 0.35 24.12 -26.83
C LYS A 232 1.77 23.78 -27.26
N GLN A 233 2.64 23.44 -26.29
CA GLN A 233 3.99 23.01 -26.58
C GLN A 233 3.95 21.54 -26.96
N ASN A 234 4.30 21.24 -28.21
CA ASN A 234 4.52 19.89 -28.67
C ASN A 234 5.98 19.53 -28.37
N GLY A 235 6.20 18.60 -27.46
CA GLY A 235 7.49 17.91 -27.37
C GLY A 235 7.52 16.73 -28.34
N ASP A 236 8.71 16.25 -28.69
CA ASP A 236 8.89 15.17 -29.65
C ASP A 236 8.10 13.90 -29.28
N HIS A 237 7.98 13.62 -27.97
CA HIS A 237 7.14 12.52 -27.46
C HIS A 237 5.65 12.68 -27.81
N ILE A 238 5.11 13.91 -27.77
CA ILE A 238 3.70 14.19 -28.08
C ILE A 238 3.46 14.06 -29.58
N ASP A 239 4.39 14.54 -30.40
CA ASP A 239 4.30 14.38 -31.85
C ASP A 239 4.44 12.90 -32.25
N PHE A 240 5.31 12.14 -31.59
CA PHE A 240 5.40 10.69 -31.75
C PHE A 240 4.06 10.01 -31.40
N ILE A 241 3.43 10.34 -30.26
CA ILE A 241 2.13 9.79 -29.87
C ILE A 241 1.04 10.11 -30.92
N ARG A 242 0.99 11.35 -31.42
CA ARG A 242 -0.02 11.78 -32.40
C ARG A 242 0.06 11.03 -33.74
N ASN A 243 1.23 10.49 -34.07
CA ASN A 243 1.43 9.68 -35.28
C ASN A 243 0.94 8.23 -35.13
N ILE A 244 0.64 7.78 -33.91
CA ILE A 244 0.11 6.44 -33.65
C ILE A 244 -1.41 6.46 -33.82
N LYS A 245 -1.94 5.72 -34.80
CA LYS A 245 -3.39 5.54 -34.96
C LYS A 245 -3.99 4.90 -33.69
N PRO A 246 -5.05 5.47 -33.07
CA PRO A 246 -5.69 4.87 -31.90
C PRO A 246 -6.41 3.57 -32.28
N LEU A 247 -6.67 2.73 -31.27
CA LEU A 247 -7.61 1.61 -31.41
C LEU A 247 -9.05 2.14 -31.33
N ASP A 248 -9.98 1.40 -31.91
CA ASP A 248 -11.40 1.77 -32.02
C ASP A 248 -12.17 1.39 -30.75
N PHE A 249 -11.74 1.92 -29.60
CA PHE A 249 -12.43 1.78 -28.33
C PHE A 249 -13.80 2.48 -28.35
N ASP A 250 -14.80 1.90 -27.68
CA ASP A 250 -16.15 2.47 -27.64
C ASP A 250 -16.23 3.78 -26.83
N MET A 251 -16.39 4.90 -27.52
CA MET A 251 -16.56 6.22 -26.88
C MET A 251 -17.72 6.28 -25.87
N GLY A 252 -18.72 5.39 -25.96
CA GLY A 252 -19.77 5.26 -24.95
C GLY A 252 -19.27 4.83 -23.57
N LEU A 253 -18.05 4.29 -23.48
CA LEU A 253 -17.37 3.83 -22.27
C LEU A 253 -16.21 4.75 -21.84
N GLU A 254 -16.15 5.99 -22.33
CA GLU A 254 -15.04 6.92 -22.04
C GLU A 254 -14.70 7.07 -20.54
N GLY A 255 -15.73 7.11 -19.69
CA GLY A 255 -15.55 7.22 -18.24
C GLY A 255 -14.85 5.98 -17.64
N SER A 256 -15.18 4.79 -18.16
CA SER A 256 -14.54 3.52 -17.80
C SER A 256 -13.06 3.51 -18.20
N TYR A 257 -12.73 4.01 -19.39
CA TYR A 257 -11.34 4.11 -19.85
C TYR A 257 -10.52 5.11 -19.02
N LEU A 258 -11.12 6.23 -18.62
CA LEU A 258 -10.45 7.19 -17.73
C LEU A 258 -10.21 6.59 -16.34
N GLU A 259 -11.13 5.77 -15.84
CA GLU A 259 -10.98 5.08 -14.55
C GLU A 259 -9.83 4.06 -14.55
N CYS A 260 -9.51 3.44 -15.70
CA CYS A 260 -8.33 2.58 -15.86
C CYS A 260 -7.03 3.27 -15.45
N MET A 261 -6.93 4.60 -15.51
CA MET A 261 -5.71 5.29 -15.10
C MET A 261 -5.38 5.07 -13.61
N ASN A 262 -6.40 4.86 -12.77
CA ASN A 262 -6.26 4.77 -11.32
C ASN A 262 -6.71 3.42 -10.73
N SER A 263 -7.34 2.53 -11.51
CA SER A 263 -7.88 1.26 -11.03
C SER A 263 -7.33 0.07 -11.82
N LEU A 264 -6.67 -0.86 -11.12
CA LEU A 264 -6.23 -2.13 -11.71
C LEU A 264 -7.42 -3.02 -12.07
N GLU A 265 -8.43 -3.11 -11.19
CA GLU A 265 -9.68 -3.83 -11.44
C GLU A 265 -10.30 -3.38 -12.78
N LYS A 266 -10.34 -2.06 -13.01
CA LYS A 266 -10.90 -1.52 -14.24
C LYS A 266 -10.07 -1.83 -15.48
N LYS A 267 -8.73 -1.88 -15.36
CA LYS A 267 -7.85 -2.35 -16.44
C LYS A 267 -8.12 -3.81 -16.79
N LEU A 268 -8.37 -4.67 -15.79
CA LEU A 268 -8.69 -6.08 -16.01
C LEU A 268 -10.05 -6.22 -16.71
N GLU A 269 -11.05 -5.43 -16.31
CA GLU A 269 -12.37 -5.41 -16.95
C GLU A 269 -12.28 -5.05 -18.45
N ILE A 270 -11.44 -4.07 -18.81
CA ILE A 270 -11.32 -3.58 -20.20
C ILE A 270 -10.32 -4.40 -21.04
N MET A 271 -9.54 -5.30 -20.42
CA MET A 271 -8.52 -6.08 -21.11
C MET A 271 -9.11 -6.94 -22.25
N GLU A 272 -10.30 -7.51 -22.06
CA GLU A 272 -10.97 -8.32 -23.08
C GLU A 272 -11.29 -7.53 -24.36
N GLU A 273 -11.67 -6.25 -24.21
CA GLU A 273 -11.90 -5.34 -25.34
C GLU A 273 -10.58 -5.06 -26.08
N LEU A 274 -9.50 -4.78 -25.33
CA LEU A 274 -8.17 -4.59 -25.90
C LEU A 274 -7.75 -5.82 -26.74
N GLU A 275 -7.88 -7.02 -26.18
CA GLU A 275 -7.53 -8.28 -26.86
C GLU A 275 -8.32 -8.44 -28.17
N THR A 276 -9.63 -8.20 -28.13
CA THR A 276 -10.50 -8.24 -29.31
C THR A 276 -10.08 -7.23 -30.37
N LEU A 277 -9.77 -6.00 -29.98
CA LEU A 277 -9.31 -4.95 -30.91
C LEU A 277 -7.97 -5.30 -31.56
N TYR A 278 -7.10 -6.04 -30.86
CA TYR A 278 -5.81 -6.49 -31.39
C TYR A 278 -5.94 -7.62 -32.43
N GLU A 279 -6.99 -8.43 -32.40
CA GLU A 279 -7.25 -9.45 -33.45
C GLU A 279 -7.45 -8.82 -34.84
N GLY A 280 -7.94 -7.58 -34.88
CA GLY A 280 -8.17 -6.82 -36.11
C GLY A 280 -6.93 -6.12 -36.68
N ILE A 281 -5.77 -6.22 -36.03
CA ILE A 281 -4.54 -5.53 -36.44
C ILE A 281 -3.69 -6.45 -37.33
N GLU A 282 -3.29 -5.97 -38.50
CA GLU A 282 -2.48 -6.73 -39.46
C GLU A 282 -1.10 -7.14 -38.90
N ASN A 283 -0.41 -6.22 -38.21
CA ASN A 283 0.84 -6.51 -37.54
C ASN A 283 0.85 -6.02 -36.07
N PRO A 284 0.28 -6.82 -35.15
CA PRO A 284 0.23 -6.50 -33.71
C PRO A 284 1.60 -6.26 -33.10
N ARG A 285 2.62 -7.00 -33.57
CA ARG A 285 3.98 -6.96 -33.02
C ARG A 285 4.65 -5.63 -33.29
N ASP A 286 4.52 -5.10 -34.50
CA ASP A 286 5.08 -3.79 -34.86
C ASP A 286 4.43 -2.67 -34.05
N ARG A 287 3.11 -2.76 -33.83
CA ARG A 287 2.40 -1.84 -32.94
C ARG A 287 2.93 -1.91 -31.51
N ILE A 288 3.08 -3.09 -30.92
CA ILE A 288 3.62 -3.27 -29.56
C ILE A 288 5.03 -2.70 -29.46
N ASN A 289 5.90 -2.98 -30.44
CA ASN A 289 7.25 -2.43 -30.47
C ASN A 289 7.25 -0.90 -30.50
N THR A 290 6.33 -0.30 -31.27
CA THR A 290 6.16 1.16 -31.34
C THR A 290 5.68 1.71 -30.00
N LEU A 291 4.71 1.07 -29.36
CA LEU A 291 4.18 1.48 -28.06
C LEU A 291 5.22 1.36 -26.93
N ASN A 292 6.12 0.37 -26.99
CA ASN A 292 7.18 0.21 -26.00
C ASN A 292 8.21 1.35 -26.00
N LEU A 293 8.26 2.17 -27.07
CA LEU A 293 9.10 3.37 -27.10
C LEU A 293 8.51 4.51 -26.24
N LEU A 294 7.23 4.43 -25.87
CA LEU A 294 6.57 5.43 -25.03
C LEU A 294 7.05 5.32 -23.59
N GLY A 295 7.69 6.38 -23.09
CA GLY A 295 8.18 6.44 -21.71
C GLY A 295 9.47 5.66 -21.47
N ASP A 296 10.12 5.12 -22.51
CA ASP A 296 11.45 4.54 -22.40
C ASP A 296 12.50 5.66 -22.23
N SER A 297 13.11 5.72 -21.05
CA SER A 297 14.13 6.71 -20.71
C SER A 297 15.41 6.64 -21.56
N SER A 298 15.61 5.55 -22.31
CA SER A 298 16.75 5.38 -23.22
C SER A 298 16.49 5.88 -24.64
N VAL A 299 15.23 6.20 -24.98
CA VAL A 299 14.84 6.66 -26.31
C VAL A 299 14.82 8.19 -26.33
N CYS A 300 15.69 8.74 -27.17
CA CYS A 300 15.68 10.16 -27.52
C CYS A 300 15.10 10.31 -28.93
N PHE A 301 13.97 11.00 -29.06
CA PHE A 301 13.35 11.24 -30.37
C PHE A 301 14.06 12.34 -31.18
N ASN A 302 15.02 13.06 -30.56
CA ASN A 302 15.74 14.16 -31.21
C ASN A 302 17.18 14.30 -30.65
N PRO A 303 18.18 13.64 -31.24
CA PRO A 303 19.56 13.63 -30.75
C PRO A 303 20.43 14.86 -31.14
N GLU A 304 19.87 15.91 -31.75
CA GLU A 304 20.70 17.01 -32.29
C GLU A 304 21.13 18.04 -31.24
N ASP A 305 22.28 17.78 -30.59
CA ASP A 305 23.34 18.80 -30.37
C ASP A 305 24.74 18.21 -30.05
N ASP A 306 25.07 16.99 -30.50
CA ASP A 306 26.45 16.43 -30.41
C ASP A 306 27.09 16.35 -31.80
N GLY A 307 27.13 17.49 -32.50
CA GLY A 307 27.72 17.59 -33.83
C GLY A 307 28.02 19.02 -34.28
N ASP A 308 28.88 19.76 -33.57
CA ASP A 308 30.19 20.18 -34.08
C ASP A 308 30.89 21.18 -33.13
N LYS A 309 32.22 21.00 -33.06
CA LYS A 309 33.21 21.94 -32.49
C LYS A 309 33.33 23.20 -33.32
#